data_AF-A0A953Y461-F1
#
_entry.id   AF-A0A953Y461-F1
#
_cell.length_a   1.000
_cell.length_b   1.000
_cell.length_c   1.000
_cell.angle_alpha   90.00
_cell.angle_beta   90.00
_cell.angle_gamma   90.00
#
_symmetry.space_group_name_H-M   'P 1'
#
loop_
_entity.id
_entity.type
_entity.pdbx_description
1 polymer ?
#
loop_
_entity_poly.entity_id
_entity_poly.type
_entity_poly.pdbx_seq_one_letter_code
_entity_poly.pdbx_strand_id
1 'polypeptide(L)'
;MPFELGGWGAALAALGTGFGFGFVLERGGLADARRLAAQFYLSDVRVLKVMFTAIVVAMLGVYGLAGVGAVDLERIFVNPTNLWPGILGGLLLGSGFILGGYCPGTALLASVTLKLDALAFVGGVLIGIFAFGETVGLYEGWYEHSGAYGRLTLPELFGVGAPWIAGAVVVMAIGAFWAGERGEDHFGPAEERGRDRRLGRLAPALLTLAALVFVAGPPAAEKRRAWQRPELTERLRAREAHLDPAELVELMHNRQIAIEILDVRSEADFNLFHLRGARRTTHAELGGDRLALPRGVLRVVVANDEAEAEEAWTLLWAQGYRNAYVLAGGLNFWLDLFQDGAPKDAALPAPSARMRHTFTRALGGRWPASRPPLEAAEGRTFERKAKVVAPAAAGGGGCG
;
A
#
# COMPACT_ATOMS: atom_id res chain seq x y z
N MET A 1 -11.18 -10.94 -13.51
CA MET A 1 -10.95 -12.40 -13.53
C MET A 1 -9.48 -12.63 -13.22
N PRO A 2 -9.11 -13.23 -12.09
CA PRO A 2 -7.70 -13.55 -11.85
C PRO A 2 -7.37 -14.76 -12.74
N PHE A 3 -6.37 -14.63 -13.60
CA PHE A 3 -5.77 -15.79 -14.25
C PHE A 3 -5.04 -16.57 -13.16
N GLU A 4 -5.69 -17.56 -12.57
CA GLU A 4 -5.00 -18.56 -11.75
C GLU A 4 -4.20 -19.46 -12.68
N LEU A 5 -3.06 -18.94 -13.13
CA LEU A 5 -2.03 -19.74 -13.74
C LEU A 5 -1.58 -20.74 -12.67
N GLY A 6 -1.95 -22.03 -12.81
CA GLY A 6 -1.42 -23.08 -11.95
C GLY A 6 0.12 -23.03 -11.90
N GLY A 7 0.76 -23.64 -10.90
CA GLY A 7 2.19 -23.45 -10.61
C GLY A 7 3.13 -23.53 -11.83
N TRP A 8 2.86 -24.44 -12.77
CA TRP A 8 3.59 -24.56 -14.04
C TRP A 8 3.32 -23.40 -15.02
N GLY A 9 2.08 -22.93 -15.11
CA GLY A 9 1.71 -21.78 -15.93
C GLY A 9 2.34 -20.48 -15.42
N ALA A 10 2.41 -20.30 -14.10
CA ALA A 10 3.09 -19.16 -13.49
C ALA A 10 4.60 -19.20 -13.74
N ALA A 11 5.22 -20.39 -13.63
CA ALA A 11 6.64 -20.57 -13.93
C ALA A 11 6.97 -20.29 -15.40
N LEU A 12 6.16 -20.78 -16.35
CA LEU A 12 6.34 -20.51 -17.77
C LEU A 12 6.13 -19.03 -18.11
N ALA A 13 5.15 -18.38 -17.49
CA ALA A 13 4.93 -16.95 -17.65
C ALA A 13 6.12 -16.15 -17.11
N ALA A 14 6.65 -16.51 -15.93
CA ALA A 14 7.83 -15.87 -15.35
C ALA A 14 9.07 -16.06 -16.25
N LEU A 15 9.30 -17.27 -16.75
CA LEU A 15 10.40 -17.57 -17.67
C LEU A 15 10.27 -16.80 -18.98
N GLY A 16 9.08 -16.79 -19.58
CA GLY A 16 8.80 -16.04 -20.81
C GLY A 16 8.97 -14.54 -20.65
N THR A 17 8.50 -13.98 -19.52
CA THR A 17 8.65 -12.56 -19.22
C THR A 17 10.11 -12.19 -18.96
N GLY A 18 10.84 -13.04 -18.22
CA GLY A 18 12.28 -12.86 -17.98
C GLY A 18 13.12 -12.94 -19.25
N PHE A 19 12.82 -13.91 -20.12
CA PHE A 19 13.46 -14.02 -21.44
C PHE A 19 13.15 -12.80 -22.32
N GLY A 20 11.88 -12.37 -22.38
CA GLY A 20 11.47 -11.19 -23.13
C GLY A 20 12.15 -9.91 -22.63
N PHE A 21 12.23 -9.74 -21.30
CA PHE A 21 12.93 -8.63 -20.68
C PHE A 21 14.42 -8.63 -21.03
N GLY A 22 15.10 -9.77 -20.88
CA GLY A 22 16.52 -9.91 -21.23
C GLY A 22 16.80 -9.66 -22.71
N PHE A 23 15.96 -10.18 -23.60
CA PHE A 23 16.06 -9.97 -25.05
C PHE A 23 15.96 -8.48 -25.42
N VAL A 24 15.02 -7.75 -24.81
CA VAL A 24 14.85 -6.30 -25.04
C VAL A 24 16.07 -5.51 -24.54
N LEU A 25 16.60 -5.85 -23.36
CA LEU A 25 17.77 -5.17 -22.80
C LEU A 25 19.05 -5.44 -23.62
N GLU A 26 19.24 -6.67 -24.11
CA GLU A 26 20.37 -7.03 -24.97
C GLU A 26 20.27 -6.32 -26.33
N ARG A 27 19.08 -6.27 -26.93
CA ARG A 27 18.82 -5.50 -28.16
C ARG A 27 19.01 -3.99 -27.96
N GLY A 28 18.70 -3.48 -26.77
CA GLY A 28 19.01 -2.10 -26.36
C GLY A 28 20.51 -1.84 -26.18
N GLY A 29 21.32 -2.90 -26.13
CA GLY A 29 22.77 -2.83 -25.95
C GLY A 29 23.18 -2.35 -24.57
N LEU A 30 22.35 -2.62 -23.56
CA LEU A 30 22.58 -2.24 -22.16
C LEU A 30 23.53 -3.22 -21.44
N ALA A 31 23.97 -4.28 -22.11
CA ALA A 31 24.96 -5.24 -21.60
C ALA A 31 26.42 -4.78 -21.79
N ASP A 32 26.69 -3.59 -22.33
CA ASP A 32 28.04 -3.01 -22.44
C ASP A 32 28.24 -1.89 -21.42
N ALA A 33 29.15 -2.09 -20.46
CA ALA A 33 29.52 -1.09 -19.45
C ALA A 33 29.95 0.25 -20.06
N ARG A 34 30.54 0.26 -21.25
CA ARG A 34 30.97 1.51 -21.90
C ARG A 34 29.77 2.38 -22.28
N ARG A 35 28.65 1.77 -22.68
CA ARG A 35 27.43 2.49 -23.01
C ARG A 35 26.71 2.99 -21.75
N LEU A 36 26.81 2.25 -20.65
CA LEU A 36 26.30 2.68 -19.34
C LEU A 36 27.11 3.88 -18.81
N ALA A 37 28.44 3.80 -18.92
CA ALA A 37 29.34 4.89 -18.52
C ALA A 37 29.19 6.14 -19.41
N ALA A 38 28.96 5.96 -20.71
CA ALA A 38 28.75 7.05 -21.67
C ALA A 38 27.63 8.02 -21.28
N GLN A 39 26.63 7.54 -20.52
CA GLN A 39 25.58 8.41 -19.99
C GLN A 39 26.12 9.49 -19.04
N PHE A 40 27.10 9.17 -18.20
CA PHE A 40 27.69 10.17 -17.29
C PHE A 40 28.53 11.21 -18.02
N TYR A 41 29.06 10.85 -19.19
CA TYR A 41 29.79 11.76 -20.08
C TYR A 41 28.86 12.53 -21.04
N LEU A 42 27.54 12.35 -20.93
CA LEU A 42 26.53 12.93 -21.82
C LEU A 42 26.78 12.67 -23.31
N SER A 43 27.55 11.62 -23.63
CA SER A 43 27.89 11.26 -25.00
C SER A 43 26.88 10.31 -25.63
N ASP A 44 26.21 9.47 -24.82
CA ASP A 44 25.09 8.61 -25.24
C ASP A 44 24.05 8.56 -24.10
N VAL A 45 22.87 9.19 -24.27
CA VAL A 45 21.78 9.21 -23.28
C VAL A 45 20.73 8.13 -23.52
N ARG A 46 21.07 7.07 -24.26
CA ARG A 46 20.16 5.96 -24.55
C ARG A 46 19.60 5.31 -23.29
N VAL A 47 20.39 5.12 -22.24
CA VAL A 47 19.94 4.46 -21.01
C VAL A 47 18.82 5.28 -20.35
N LEU A 48 19.00 6.60 -20.23
CA LEU A 48 18.00 7.54 -19.73
C LEU A 48 16.72 7.48 -20.57
N LYS A 49 16.84 7.49 -21.90
CA LYS A 49 15.70 7.37 -22.83
C LYS A 49 14.92 6.07 -22.64
N VAL A 50 15.61 4.93 -22.53
CA VAL A 50 14.97 3.61 -22.36
C VAL A 50 14.32 3.49 -20.98
N MET A 51 14.97 3.94 -19.91
CA MET A 51 14.42 3.82 -18.55
C MET A 51 13.17 4.69 -18.33
N PHE A 52 13.19 5.96 -18.73
CA PHE A 52 12.00 6.81 -18.59
C PHE A 52 10.85 6.37 -19.49
N THR A 53 11.11 5.89 -20.72
CA THR A 53 10.03 5.34 -21.55
C THR A 53 9.44 4.09 -20.92
N ALA A 54 10.26 3.18 -20.39
CA ALA A 54 9.77 1.99 -19.67
C ALA A 54 8.92 2.38 -18.45
N ILE A 55 9.35 3.35 -17.64
CA ILE A 55 8.59 3.85 -16.48
C ILE A 55 7.23 4.41 -16.93
N VAL A 56 7.21 5.28 -17.94
CA VAL A 56 5.97 5.90 -18.44
C VAL A 56 5.02 4.85 -19.01
N VAL A 57 5.52 3.93 -19.84
CA VAL A 57 4.70 2.86 -20.43
C VAL A 57 4.17 1.92 -19.36
N ALA A 58 4.99 1.51 -18.39
CA ALA A 58 4.55 0.66 -17.28
C ALA A 58 3.50 1.36 -16.42
N MET A 59 3.73 2.63 -16.05
CA MET A 59 2.80 3.42 -15.27
C MET A 59 1.46 3.59 -15.99
N LEU A 60 1.47 4.06 -17.25
CA LEU A 60 0.25 4.23 -18.04
C LEU A 60 -0.45 2.89 -18.32
N GLY A 61 0.31 1.82 -18.56
CA GLY A 61 -0.23 0.47 -18.75
C GLY A 61 -0.91 -0.07 -17.51
N VAL A 62 -0.28 0.04 -16.34
CA VAL A 62 -0.85 -0.42 -15.06
C VAL A 62 -2.07 0.42 -14.68
N TYR A 63 -2.02 1.75 -14.79
CA TYR A 63 -3.20 2.59 -14.53
C TYR A 63 -4.31 2.38 -15.56
N GLY A 64 -3.99 2.15 -16.82
CA GLY A 64 -4.96 1.82 -17.87
C GLY A 64 -5.66 0.49 -17.60
N LEU A 65 -4.89 -0.56 -17.29
CA LEU A 65 -5.42 -1.88 -16.91
C LEU A 65 -6.23 -1.82 -15.61
N ALA A 66 -5.83 -0.98 -14.66
CA ALA A 66 -6.61 -0.71 -13.45
C ALA A 66 -7.89 0.07 -13.74
N GLY A 67 -7.90 0.97 -14.73
CA GLY A 67 -9.10 1.69 -15.18
C GLY A 67 -10.15 0.78 -15.81
N VAL A 68 -9.72 -0.25 -16.53
CA VAL A 68 -10.58 -1.34 -17.05
C VAL A 68 -10.75 -2.47 -16.01
N GLY A 69 -10.24 -2.26 -14.79
CA GLY A 69 -10.21 -3.18 -13.64
C GLY A 69 -9.78 -4.62 -13.94
N ALA A 70 -8.88 -4.77 -14.92
CA ALA A 70 -8.16 -6.01 -15.18
C ALA A 70 -7.05 -6.24 -14.13
N VAL A 71 -6.51 -5.16 -13.54
CA VAL A 71 -5.44 -5.21 -12.54
C VAL A 71 -5.91 -4.49 -11.27
N ASP A 72 -5.74 -5.15 -10.13
CA ASP A 72 -5.93 -4.54 -8.83
C ASP A 72 -4.61 -3.91 -8.36
N LEU A 73 -4.58 -2.58 -8.29
CA LEU A 73 -3.43 -1.79 -7.84
C LEU A 73 -3.00 -2.13 -6.40
N GLU A 74 -3.86 -2.79 -5.63
CA GLU A 74 -3.59 -3.14 -4.24
C GLU A 74 -2.90 -4.49 -4.07
N ARG A 75 -3.00 -5.39 -5.05
CA ARG A 75 -2.20 -6.62 -5.10
C ARG A 75 -0.75 -6.36 -5.48
N ILE A 76 -0.47 -5.16 -6.00
CA ILE A 76 0.90 -4.71 -6.27
C ILE A 76 1.53 -4.34 -4.93
N PHE A 77 2.52 -5.14 -4.53
CA PHE A 77 3.30 -4.88 -3.33
C PHE A 77 4.09 -3.57 -3.51
N VAL A 78 3.79 -2.59 -2.67
CA VAL A 78 4.55 -1.34 -2.58
C VAL A 78 5.42 -1.42 -1.33
N ASN A 79 6.74 -1.37 -1.52
CA ASN A 79 7.67 -1.45 -0.41
C ASN A 79 7.45 -0.31 0.61
N PRO A 80 7.54 -0.60 1.91
CA PRO A 80 7.51 0.44 2.93
C PRO A 80 8.70 1.39 2.74
N THR A 81 8.46 2.68 2.94
CA THR A 81 9.45 3.74 2.76
C THR A 81 10.13 4.03 4.09
N ASN A 82 11.33 3.48 4.27
CA ASN A 82 12.24 3.85 5.34
C ASN A 82 13.27 4.84 4.79
N LEU A 83 13.14 6.12 5.15
CA LEU A 83 13.88 7.20 4.49
C LEU A 83 15.40 7.08 4.67
N TRP A 84 15.86 6.79 5.90
CA TRP A 84 17.28 6.72 6.22
C TRP A 84 17.98 5.50 5.62
N PRO A 85 17.46 4.27 5.78
CA PRO A 85 17.96 3.09 5.06
C PRO A 85 17.90 3.27 3.54
N GLY A 86 16.85 3.91 3.01
CA GLY A 86 16.71 4.18 1.59
C GLY A 86 17.81 5.10 1.04
N ILE A 87 18.14 6.19 1.74
CA ILE A 87 19.22 7.11 1.34
C ILE A 87 20.57 6.39 1.39
N LEU A 88 20.88 5.70 2.50
CA LEU A 88 22.15 5.00 2.66
C LEU A 88 22.31 3.89 1.62
N GLY A 89 21.26 3.07 1.44
CA GLY A 89 21.24 2.00 0.44
C GLY A 89 21.37 2.53 -0.99
N GLY A 90 20.69 3.64 -1.31
CA GLY A 90 20.81 4.30 -2.60
C GLY A 90 22.22 4.83 -2.88
N LEU A 91 22.88 5.41 -1.88
CA LEU A 91 24.25 5.92 -2.01
C LEU A 91 25.27 4.79 -2.17
N LEU A 92 25.12 3.69 -1.42
CA LEU A 92 25.95 2.50 -1.56
C LEU A 92 25.77 1.84 -2.93
N LEU A 93 24.53 1.68 -3.39
CA LEU A 93 24.22 1.12 -4.70
C LEU A 93 24.75 2.02 -5.83
N GLY A 94 24.62 3.34 -5.70
CA GLY A 94 25.18 4.30 -6.65
C GLY A 94 26.71 4.25 -6.71
N SER A 95 27.37 4.13 -5.55
CA SER A 95 28.84 3.96 -5.47
C SER A 95 29.27 2.65 -6.15
N GLY A 96 28.55 1.56 -5.91
CA GLY A 96 28.77 0.28 -6.58
C GLY A 96 28.58 0.36 -8.10
N PHE A 97 27.57 1.09 -8.57
CA PHE A 97 27.34 1.32 -10.00
C PHE A 97 28.51 2.07 -10.66
N ILE A 98 29.07 3.08 -10.00
CA ILE A 98 30.23 3.84 -10.50
C ILE A 98 31.48 2.94 -10.59
N LEU A 99 31.72 2.11 -9.57
CA LEU A 99 32.87 1.22 -9.52
C LEU A 99 32.76 0.05 -10.51
N GLY A 100 31.57 -0.52 -10.64
CA GLY A 100 31.33 -1.71 -11.45
C GLY A 100 30.95 -1.45 -12.89
N GLY A 101 30.44 -0.25 -13.23
CA GLY A 101 29.95 0.08 -14.56
C GLY A 101 28.69 -0.69 -14.99
N TYR A 102 28.07 -1.46 -14.08
CA TYR A 102 26.88 -2.25 -14.31
C TYR A 102 25.85 -2.01 -13.21
N CYS A 103 24.56 -1.95 -13.58
CA CYS A 103 23.48 -2.12 -12.61
C CYS A 103 23.19 -3.61 -12.40
N PRO A 104 22.54 -4.01 -11.29
CA PRO A 104 22.36 -5.43 -10.96
C PRO A 104 21.73 -6.25 -12.09
N GLY A 105 20.73 -5.68 -12.78
CA GLY A 105 20.07 -6.35 -13.91
C GLY A 105 20.94 -6.47 -15.16
N THR A 106 21.68 -5.41 -15.52
CA THR A 106 22.59 -5.45 -16.68
C THR A 106 23.82 -6.32 -16.42
N ALA A 107 24.26 -6.44 -15.17
CA ALA A 107 25.36 -7.32 -14.80
C ALA A 107 25.00 -8.79 -15.03
N LEU A 108 23.76 -9.20 -14.70
CA LEU A 108 23.27 -10.54 -14.98
C LEU A 108 23.23 -10.82 -16.49
N LEU A 109 22.75 -9.89 -17.31
CA LEU A 109 22.77 -10.04 -18.77
C LEU A 109 24.19 -10.14 -19.33
N ALA A 110 25.07 -9.25 -18.89
CA ALA A 110 26.47 -9.25 -19.31
C ALA A 110 27.20 -10.53 -18.86
N SER A 111 26.82 -11.12 -17.71
CA SER A 111 27.39 -12.38 -17.23
C SER A 111 27.08 -13.57 -18.17
N VAL A 112 25.93 -13.57 -18.83
CA VAL A 112 25.55 -14.58 -19.84
C VAL A 112 26.44 -14.46 -21.09
N THR A 113 26.90 -13.25 -21.42
CA THR A 113 27.89 -13.03 -22.48
C THR A 113 29.33 -13.37 -22.07
N LEU A 114 29.52 -13.99 -20.89
CA LEU A 114 30.81 -14.40 -20.31
C LEU A 114 31.82 -13.26 -20.14
N LYS A 115 31.31 -12.04 -19.92
CA LYS A 115 32.12 -10.89 -19.56
C LYS A 115 32.67 -11.04 -18.13
N LEU A 116 34.00 -11.04 -18.00
CA LEU A 116 34.69 -11.28 -16.72
C LEU A 116 34.44 -10.17 -15.70
N ASP A 117 34.37 -8.93 -16.16
CA ASP A 117 34.00 -7.75 -15.37
C ASP A 117 32.58 -7.88 -14.80
N ALA A 118 31.63 -8.34 -15.61
CA ALA A 118 30.26 -8.59 -15.16
C ALA A 118 30.16 -9.74 -14.17
N LEU A 119 30.89 -10.84 -14.40
CA LEU A 119 30.93 -11.99 -13.48
C LEU A 119 31.51 -11.61 -12.11
N ALA A 120 32.59 -10.81 -12.09
CA ALA A 120 33.16 -10.30 -10.84
C ALA A 120 32.16 -9.40 -10.10
N PHE A 121 31.44 -8.54 -10.83
CA PHE A 121 30.40 -7.70 -10.24
C PHE A 121 29.24 -8.50 -9.65
N VAL A 122 28.73 -9.50 -10.38
CA VAL A 122 27.67 -10.40 -9.87
C VAL A 122 28.14 -11.14 -8.62
N GLY A 123 29.38 -11.64 -8.62
CA GLY A 123 29.98 -12.26 -7.42
C GLY A 123 30.01 -11.31 -6.23
N GLY A 124 30.44 -10.06 -6.45
CA GLY A 124 30.42 -9.02 -5.41
C GLY A 124 29.02 -8.71 -4.88
N VAL A 125 28.02 -8.64 -5.75
CA VAL A 125 26.60 -8.45 -5.37
C VAL A 125 26.10 -9.62 -4.53
N LEU A 126 26.38 -10.86 -4.92
CA LEU A 126 25.96 -12.05 -4.17
C LEU A 126 26.59 -12.11 -2.78
N ILE A 127 27.90 -11.83 -2.68
CA ILE A 127 28.59 -11.75 -1.39
C ILE A 127 28.02 -10.62 -0.54
N GLY A 128 27.75 -9.46 -1.13
CA GLY A 128 27.15 -8.31 -0.45
C GLY A 128 25.76 -8.62 0.10
N ILE A 129 24.89 -9.28 -0.67
CA ILE A 129 23.56 -9.71 -0.23
C ILE A 129 23.67 -10.70 0.93
N PHE A 130 24.58 -11.67 0.84
CA PHE A 130 24.80 -12.65 1.90
C PHE A 130 25.30 -11.99 3.19
N ALA A 131 26.32 -11.14 3.10
CA ALA A 131 26.86 -10.41 4.24
C ALA A 131 25.83 -9.47 4.86
N PHE A 132 25.00 -8.81 4.05
CA PHE A 132 23.90 -7.98 4.53
C PHE A 132 22.84 -8.83 5.26
N GLY A 133 22.46 -9.98 4.70
CA GLY A 133 21.48 -10.90 5.30
C GLY A 133 21.89 -11.40 6.69
N GLU A 134 23.18 -11.68 6.91
CA GLU A 134 23.69 -12.08 8.23
C GLU A 134 23.82 -10.90 9.21
N THR A 135 24.20 -9.72 8.70
CA THR A 135 24.47 -8.57 9.57
C THR A 135 23.23 -7.77 9.92
N VAL A 136 22.13 -7.86 9.16
CA VAL A 136 20.91 -7.05 9.37
C VAL A 136 20.30 -7.25 10.75
N GLY A 137 20.42 -8.44 11.33
CA GLY A 137 19.94 -8.72 12.70
C GLY A 137 20.65 -7.91 13.79
N LEU A 138 21.85 -7.37 13.53
CA LEU A 138 22.60 -6.54 14.48
C LEU A 138 22.11 -5.09 14.53
N TYR A 139 21.42 -4.61 13.49
CA TYR A 139 20.97 -3.22 13.38
C TYR A 139 19.50 -3.09 12.92
N GLU A 140 18.71 -4.13 13.11
CA GLU A 140 17.28 -4.21 12.77
C GLU A 140 16.48 -3.05 13.37
N GLY A 141 16.77 -2.69 14.63
CA GLY A 141 16.15 -1.53 15.29
C GLY A 141 16.34 -0.22 14.52
N TRP A 142 17.53 0.03 13.97
CA TRP A 142 17.78 1.21 13.14
C TRP A 142 17.20 1.06 11.73
N TYR A 143 17.34 -0.12 11.12
CA TYR A 143 16.87 -0.40 9.75
C TYR A 143 15.34 -0.34 9.60
N GLU A 144 14.60 -0.78 10.61
CA GLU A 144 13.14 -0.82 10.57
C GLU A 144 12.48 0.46 11.09
N HIS A 145 13.07 1.13 12.11
CA HIS A 145 12.42 2.26 12.78
C HIS A 145 12.91 3.64 12.29
N SER A 146 14.06 3.72 11.61
CA SER A 146 14.62 5.02 11.21
C SER A 146 13.90 5.60 10.00
N GLY A 147 12.99 6.55 10.26
CA GLY A 147 12.24 7.25 9.22
C GLY A 147 11.20 6.36 8.55
N ALA A 148 10.51 5.54 9.33
CA ALA A 148 9.43 4.68 8.86
C ALA A 148 8.17 5.50 8.54
N TYR A 149 7.97 5.79 7.24
CA TYR A 149 6.74 6.42 6.74
C TYR A 149 5.70 5.39 6.25
N GLY A 150 6.03 4.09 6.35
CA GLY A 150 5.17 3.00 5.87
C GLY A 150 4.98 3.06 4.35
N ARG A 151 3.82 2.64 3.86
CA ARG A 151 3.46 2.76 2.43
C ARG A 151 3.20 4.23 2.13
N LEU A 152 4.21 4.93 1.62
CA LEU A 152 4.10 6.31 1.15
C LEU A 152 4.12 6.33 -0.38
N THR A 153 3.00 6.73 -0.99
CA THR A 153 2.93 6.94 -2.44
C THR A 153 2.93 8.44 -2.77
N LEU A 154 3.41 8.81 -3.96
CA LEU A 154 3.40 10.21 -4.41
C LEU A 154 1.99 10.85 -4.32
N PRO A 155 0.88 10.17 -4.66
CA PRO A 155 -0.47 10.74 -4.52
C PRO A 155 -0.82 11.11 -3.08
N GLU A 156 -0.34 10.32 -2.12
CA GLU A 156 -0.58 10.55 -0.70
C GLU A 156 0.30 11.70 -0.16
N LEU A 157 1.55 11.81 -0.64
CA LEU A 157 2.45 12.87 -0.21
C LEU A 157 1.99 14.26 -0.68
N PHE A 158 1.53 14.37 -1.93
CA PHE A 158 1.10 15.66 -2.51
C PHE A 158 -0.40 15.93 -2.35
N GLY A 159 -1.18 14.95 -1.86
CA GLY A 159 -2.63 15.07 -1.72
C GLY A 159 -3.37 15.26 -3.06
N VAL A 160 -2.73 14.93 -4.18
CA VAL A 160 -3.29 15.06 -5.53
C VAL A 160 -3.68 13.69 -6.07
N GLY A 161 -4.75 13.63 -6.86
CA GLY A 161 -5.19 12.38 -7.48
C GLY A 161 -4.09 11.75 -8.34
N ALA A 162 -4.03 10.40 -8.34
CA ALA A 162 -3.04 9.63 -9.11
C ALA A 162 -2.85 10.06 -10.58
N PRO A 163 -3.88 10.50 -11.34
CA PRO A 163 -3.71 11.00 -12.70
C PRO A 163 -2.83 12.24 -12.83
N TRP A 164 -2.85 13.13 -11.82
CA TRP A 164 -2.05 14.35 -11.84
C TRP A 164 -0.56 14.03 -11.73
N ILE A 165 -0.21 13.04 -10.90
CA ILE A 165 1.18 12.58 -10.79
C ILE A 165 1.60 11.81 -12.02
N ALA A 166 0.72 10.97 -12.57
CA ALA A 166 1.02 10.30 -13.84
C ALA A 166 1.30 11.33 -14.95
N GLY A 167 0.49 12.39 -15.06
CA GLY A 167 0.72 13.50 -15.97
C GLY A 167 2.04 14.24 -15.68
N ALA A 168 2.33 14.55 -14.42
CA ALA A 168 3.57 15.21 -14.02
C ALA A 168 4.81 14.38 -14.38
N VAL A 169 4.79 13.07 -14.16
CA VAL A 169 5.87 12.15 -14.53
C VAL A 169 6.07 12.09 -16.04
N VAL A 170 4.98 12.11 -16.82
CA VAL A 170 5.06 12.17 -18.30
C VAL A 170 5.72 13.47 -18.75
N VAL A 171 5.31 14.62 -18.19
CA VAL A 171 5.92 15.93 -18.49
C VAL A 171 7.40 15.95 -18.12
N MET A 172 7.75 15.43 -16.93
CA MET A 172 9.13 15.30 -16.48
C MET A 172 9.95 14.42 -17.43
N ALA A 173 9.41 13.27 -17.89
CA ALA A 173 10.09 12.39 -18.84
C ALA A 173 10.36 13.09 -20.18
N ILE A 174 9.40 13.87 -20.70
CA ILE A 174 9.58 14.67 -21.93
C ILE A 174 10.68 15.72 -21.72
N GLY A 175 10.68 16.39 -20.56
CA GLY A 175 11.74 17.33 -20.18
C GLY A 175 13.11 16.65 -20.12
N ALA A 176 13.20 15.45 -19.55
CA ALA A 176 14.43 14.68 -19.47
C ALA A 176 14.94 14.25 -20.86
N PHE A 177 14.04 13.87 -21.78
CA PHE A 177 14.42 13.57 -23.18
C PHE A 177 14.96 14.79 -23.91
N TRP A 178 14.27 15.93 -23.76
CA TRP A 178 14.69 17.19 -24.34
C TRP A 178 16.05 17.67 -23.81
N ALA A 179 16.28 17.50 -22.50
CA ALA A 179 17.56 17.82 -21.87
C ALA A 179 18.68 16.86 -22.32
N GLY A 180 18.37 15.57 -22.43
CA GLY A 180 19.31 14.55 -22.91
C GLY A 180 19.75 14.79 -24.35
N GLU A 181 18.81 15.13 -25.24
CA GLU A 181 19.12 15.49 -26.64
C GLU A 181 20.02 16.73 -26.71
N ARG A 182 19.77 17.76 -25.88
CA ARG A 182 20.67 18.92 -25.77
C ARG A 182 22.06 18.56 -25.25
N GLY A 183 22.14 17.63 -24.31
CA GLY A 183 23.41 17.13 -23.76
C GLY A 183 24.23 16.42 -24.84
N GLU A 184 23.61 15.53 -25.61
CA GLU A 184 24.23 14.83 -26.75
C GLU A 184 24.68 15.82 -27.83
N ASP A 185 23.87 16.85 -28.12
CA ASP A 185 24.24 17.87 -29.11
C ASP A 185 25.47 18.68 -28.66
N HIS A 186 25.68 18.89 -27.36
CA HIS A 186 26.79 19.67 -26.85
C HIS A 186 28.07 18.85 -26.62
N PHE A 187 27.96 17.63 -26.08
CA PHE A 187 29.09 16.80 -25.64
C PHE A 187 29.33 15.55 -26.50
N GLY A 188 28.38 15.17 -27.36
CA GLY A 188 28.47 13.98 -28.20
C GLY A 188 29.28 14.17 -29.49
N PRO A 189 29.86 13.09 -30.04
CA PRO A 189 30.59 13.13 -31.31
C PRO A 189 29.68 13.49 -32.49
N ALA A 190 30.22 14.26 -33.46
CA ALA A 190 29.45 14.87 -34.56
C ALA A 190 28.71 13.87 -35.48
N GLU A 191 29.12 12.59 -35.51
CA GLU A 191 28.50 11.52 -36.30
C GLU A 191 27.17 11.00 -35.71
N GLU A 192 26.90 11.22 -34.43
CA GLU A 192 25.67 10.74 -33.77
C GLU A 192 24.63 11.86 -33.56
N ARG A 193 25.00 13.12 -33.82
CA ARG A 193 24.10 14.29 -33.79
C ARG A 193 22.93 14.08 -34.75
N GLY A 194 21.71 14.03 -34.20
CA GLY A 194 20.47 13.99 -34.96
C GLY A 194 19.99 12.61 -35.45
N ARG A 195 20.64 11.50 -35.06
CA ARG A 195 20.27 10.15 -35.55
C ARG A 195 18.90 9.67 -35.07
N ASP A 196 18.36 10.20 -33.97
CA ASP A 196 17.10 9.75 -33.37
C ASP A 196 16.03 10.83 -33.17
N ARG A 197 15.76 11.65 -34.20
CA ARG A 197 14.56 12.52 -34.25
C ARG A 197 13.21 11.76 -34.27
N ARG A 198 13.21 10.42 -34.25
CA ARG A 198 11.99 9.60 -34.25
C ARG A 198 11.33 9.50 -32.86
N LEU A 199 12.09 9.63 -31.77
CA LEU A 199 11.51 9.57 -30.41
C LEU A 199 10.64 10.80 -30.11
N GLY A 200 11.00 11.97 -30.64
CA GLY A 200 10.14 13.16 -30.66
C GLY A 200 8.80 12.96 -31.38
N ARG A 201 8.67 11.95 -32.26
CA ARG A 201 7.39 11.57 -32.91
C ARG A 201 6.52 10.65 -32.04
N LEU A 202 7.11 9.95 -31.07
CA LEU A 202 6.38 9.10 -30.12
C LEU A 202 5.90 9.88 -28.88
N ALA A 203 6.52 11.02 -28.58
CA ALA A 203 6.08 11.95 -27.53
C ALA A 203 4.60 12.36 -27.62
N PRO A 204 4.03 12.75 -28.79
CA PRO A 204 2.61 13.06 -28.88
C PRO A 204 1.72 11.82 -28.65
N ALA A 205 2.13 10.63 -29.10
CA ALA A 205 1.38 9.40 -28.86
C ALA A 205 1.33 9.05 -27.36
N LEU A 206 2.45 9.17 -26.65
CA LEU A 206 2.53 8.99 -25.20
C LEU A 206 1.73 10.04 -24.44
N LEU A 207 1.76 11.30 -24.87
CA LEU A 207 0.95 12.38 -24.32
C LEU A 207 -0.55 12.13 -24.54
N THR A 208 -0.95 11.66 -25.73
CA THR A 208 -2.36 11.33 -26.00
C THR A 208 -2.82 10.13 -25.18
N LEU A 209 -1.98 9.12 -24.98
CA LEU A 209 -2.29 7.98 -24.13
C LEU A 209 -2.39 8.40 -22.65
N ALA A 210 -1.47 9.24 -22.18
CA ALA A 210 -1.53 9.82 -20.85
C ALA A 210 -2.80 10.67 -20.65
N ALA A 211 -3.18 11.47 -21.63
CA ALA A 211 -4.43 12.24 -21.62
C ALA A 211 -5.67 11.33 -21.63
N LEU A 212 -5.65 10.22 -22.38
CA LEU A 212 -6.72 9.21 -22.38
C LEU A 212 -6.86 8.53 -21.01
N VAL A 213 -5.76 8.14 -20.38
CA VAL A 213 -5.75 7.58 -19.02
C VAL A 213 -6.22 8.64 -18.01
N PHE A 214 -5.86 9.91 -18.21
CA PHE A 214 -6.30 11.03 -17.39
C PHE A 214 -7.81 11.28 -17.49
N VAL A 215 -8.36 11.30 -18.71
CA VAL A 215 -9.80 11.47 -18.96
C VAL A 215 -10.60 10.26 -18.49
N ALA A 216 -10.06 9.05 -18.64
CA ALA A 216 -10.68 7.84 -18.10
C ALA A 216 -10.74 7.88 -16.56
N GLY A 217 -9.74 8.51 -15.92
CA GLY A 217 -9.63 8.66 -14.47
C GLY A 217 -9.52 7.31 -13.73
N PRO A 218 -9.09 7.30 -12.45
CA PRO A 218 -9.36 6.14 -11.62
C PRO A 218 -10.90 5.98 -11.56
N PRO A 219 -11.43 4.74 -11.59
CA PRO A 219 -12.86 4.55 -11.44
C PRO A 219 -13.34 5.30 -10.18
N ALA A 220 -14.40 6.09 -10.33
CA ALA A 220 -15.05 6.79 -9.21
C ALA A 220 -15.19 5.83 -8.02
N ALA A 221 -15.15 6.34 -6.78
CA ALA A 221 -15.26 5.49 -5.58
C ALA A 221 -16.42 4.48 -5.69
N GLU A 222 -17.51 4.88 -6.34
CA GLU A 222 -18.67 4.06 -6.66
C GLU A 222 -18.41 2.91 -7.65
N LYS A 223 -17.62 3.15 -8.71
CA LYS A 223 -17.14 2.08 -9.61
C LYS A 223 -16.19 1.14 -8.86
N ARG A 224 -15.25 1.63 -8.04
CA ARG A 224 -14.42 0.76 -7.20
C ARG A 224 -15.25 -0.14 -6.28
N ARG A 225 -16.30 0.41 -5.65
CA ARG A 225 -17.26 -0.34 -4.83
C ARG A 225 -17.92 -1.46 -5.61
N ALA A 226 -18.39 -1.20 -6.83
CA ALA A 226 -19.05 -2.22 -7.65
C ALA A 226 -18.14 -3.41 -7.99
N TRP A 227 -16.83 -3.18 -8.14
CA TRP A 227 -15.86 -4.21 -8.54
C TRP A 227 -15.36 -5.01 -7.34
N GLN A 228 -15.22 -4.37 -6.17
CA GLN A 228 -14.77 -5.00 -4.92
C GLN A 228 -15.91 -5.67 -4.13
N ARG A 229 -17.17 -5.31 -4.41
CA ARG A 229 -18.37 -5.88 -3.76
C ARG A 229 -18.38 -7.41 -3.61
N PRO A 230 -18.10 -8.22 -4.64
CA PRO A 230 -18.13 -9.68 -4.49
C PRO A 230 -17.06 -10.20 -3.52
N GLU A 231 -15.85 -9.66 -3.56
CA GLU A 231 -14.76 -10.04 -2.65
C GLU A 231 -15.07 -9.62 -1.21
N LEU A 232 -15.51 -8.37 -1.01
CA LEU A 232 -15.92 -7.86 0.29
C LEU A 232 -17.04 -8.70 0.93
N THR A 233 -18.04 -9.07 0.12
CA THR A 233 -19.15 -9.90 0.58
C THR A 233 -18.66 -11.27 1.04
N GLU A 234 -17.72 -11.87 0.32
CA GLU A 234 -17.15 -13.16 0.70
C GLU A 234 -16.38 -13.09 2.02
N ARG A 235 -15.59 -12.02 2.23
CA ARG A 235 -14.86 -11.81 3.48
C ARG A 235 -15.79 -11.60 4.68
N LEU A 236 -16.91 -10.90 4.47
CA LEU A 236 -17.96 -10.76 5.47
C LEU A 236 -18.62 -12.10 5.79
N ARG A 237 -18.92 -12.92 4.76
CA ARG A 237 -19.46 -14.28 4.93
C ARG A 237 -18.52 -15.21 5.67
N ALA A 238 -17.22 -15.15 5.35
CA ALA A 238 -16.17 -15.89 6.06
C ALA A 238 -15.87 -15.33 7.46
N ARG A 239 -16.53 -14.23 7.86
CA ARG A 239 -16.36 -13.53 9.14
C ARG A 239 -14.92 -13.08 9.41
N GLU A 240 -14.13 -12.81 8.37
CA GLU A 240 -12.75 -12.35 8.52
C GLU A 240 -12.66 -10.93 9.09
N ALA A 241 -13.71 -10.12 8.89
CA ALA A 241 -13.78 -8.74 9.35
C ALA A 241 -14.37 -8.60 10.76
N HIS A 242 -14.98 -9.64 11.31
CA HIS A 242 -15.70 -9.60 12.59
C HIS A 242 -14.76 -9.88 13.77
N LEU A 243 -14.55 -8.86 14.58
CA LEU A 243 -13.77 -8.88 15.81
C LEU A 243 -14.63 -9.34 16.98
N ASP A 244 -14.14 -10.29 17.78
CA ASP A 244 -14.87 -10.75 18.96
C ASP A 244 -14.90 -9.65 20.06
N PRO A 245 -16.00 -9.52 20.84
CA PRO A 245 -16.06 -8.56 21.94
C PRO A 245 -14.92 -8.71 22.96
N ALA A 246 -14.47 -9.92 23.26
CA ALA A 246 -13.36 -10.15 24.19
C ALA A 246 -12.02 -9.64 23.61
N GLU A 247 -11.78 -9.85 22.31
CA GLU A 247 -10.60 -9.32 21.63
C GLU A 247 -10.56 -7.78 21.70
N LEU A 248 -11.70 -7.11 21.49
CA LEU A 248 -11.79 -5.66 21.61
C LEU A 248 -11.47 -5.19 23.03
N VAL A 249 -11.94 -5.88 24.07
CA VAL A 249 -11.60 -5.52 25.46
C VAL A 249 -10.09 -5.57 25.70
N GLU A 250 -9.41 -6.62 25.23
CA GLU A 250 -7.95 -6.70 25.33
C GLU A 250 -7.26 -5.54 24.60
N LEU A 251 -7.71 -5.23 23.38
CA LEU A 251 -7.17 -4.13 22.58
C LEU A 251 -7.39 -2.76 23.25
N MET A 252 -8.53 -2.56 23.91
CA MET A 252 -8.81 -1.34 24.67
C MET A 252 -7.87 -1.12 25.87
N HIS A 253 -7.29 -2.21 26.41
CA HIS A 253 -6.35 -2.16 27.52
C HIS A 253 -4.88 -2.16 27.07
N ASN A 254 -4.61 -2.48 25.80
CA ASN A 254 -3.27 -2.44 25.25
C ASN A 254 -2.85 -1.01 24.87
N ARG A 255 -1.88 -0.45 25.60
CA ARG A 255 -1.35 0.91 25.33
C ARG A 255 -0.44 1.01 24.11
N GLN A 256 0.04 -0.12 23.60
CA GLN A 256 0.92 -0.13 22.42
C GLN A 256 0.11 0.01 21.13
N ILE A 257 -1.20 -0.20 21.14
CA ILE A 257 -2.03 -0.20 19.93
C ILE A 257 -2.91 1.04 19.93
N ALA A 258 -2.79 1.86 18.89
CA ALA A 258 -3.75 2.94 18.66
C ALA A 258 -5.04 2.33 18.11
N ILE A 259 -6.12 2.44 18.89
CA ILE A 259 -7.46 2.03 18.48
C ILE A 259 -8.38 3.24 18.29
N GLU A 260 -9.22 3.22 17.26
CA GLU A 260 -10.32 4.16 17.10
C GLU A 260 -11.62 3.38 16.91
N ILE A 261 -12.58 3.62 17.80
CA ILE A 261 -13.91 2.99 17.73
C ILE A 261 -14.83 3.99 17.02
N LEU A 262 -15.44 3.57 15.90
CA LEU A 262 -16.39 4.38 15.15
C LEU A 262 -17.80 3.86 15.38
N ASP A 263 -18.63 4.69 16.03
CA ASP A 263 -20.05 4.38 16.25
C ASP A 263 -20.88 5.03 15.15
N VAL A 264 -21.58 4.21 14.36
CA VAL A 264 -22.33 4.68 13.18
C VAL A 264 -23.80 4.95 13.47
N ARG A 265 -24.23 4.76 14.72
CA ARG A 265 -25.63 4.87 15.10
C ARG A 265 -26.12 6.32 15.20
N SER A 266 -27.42 6.43 15.41
CA SER A 266 -28.09 7.69 15.72
C SER A 266 -27.47 8.38 16.95
N GLU A 267 -27.58 9.71 17.00
CA GLU A 267 -27.11 10.48 18.15
C GLU A 267 -27.84 10.12 19.45
N ALA A 268 -29.12 9.75 19.35
CA ALA A 268 -29.92 9.31 20.49
C ALA A 268 -29.34 8.03 21.12
N ASP A 269 -29.06 7.00 20.31
CA ASP A 269 -28.49 5.74 20.78
C ASP A 269 -27.08 5.93 21.32
N PHE A 270 -26.27 6.77 20.66
CA PHE A 270 -24.93 7.12 21.11
C PHE A 270 -24.95 7.78 22.50
N ASN A 271 -25.86 8.73 22.73
CA ASN A 271 -25.96 9.43 24.00
C ASN A 271 -26.45 8.51 25.14
N LEU A 272 -27.30 7.52 24.84
CA LEU A 272 -27.73 6.51 25.82
C LEU A 272 -26.54 5.67 26.30
N PHE A 273 -25.82 5.05 25.36
CA PHE A 273 -24.67 4.21 25.64
C PHE A 273 -23.74 4.16 24.43
N HIS A 274 -22.44 4.29 24.66
CA HIS A 274 -21.40 4.02 23.65
C HIS A 274 -20.14 3.47 24.34
N LEU A 275 -19.26 2.84 23.57
CA LEU A 275 -17.97 2.36 24.08
C LEU A 275 -17.06 3.54 24.42
N ARG A 276 -16.21 3.39 25.45
CA ARG A 276 -15.37 4.49 25.92
C ARG A 276 -14.33 4.85 24.87
N GLY A 277 -14.30 6.13 24.50
CA GLY A 277 -13.42 6.64 23.44
C GLY A 277 -13.97 6.42 22.03
N ALA A 278 -15.20 5.94 21.88
CA ALA A 278 -15.86 5.88 20.59
C ALA A 278 -16.16 7.30 20.05
N ARG A 279 -15.91 7.46 18.76
CA ARG A 279 -16.28 8.64 18.00
C ARG A 279 -17.52 8.32 17.16
N ARG A 280 -18.57 9.12 17.31
CA ARG A 280 -19.74 9.01 16.44
C ARG A 280 -19.38 9.47 15.02
N THR A 281 -19.83 8.72 14.03
CA THR A 281 -19.77 9.10 12.61
C THR A 281 -21.03 8.63 11.90
N THR A 282 -21.20 8.98 10.63
CA THR A 282 -22.34 8.56 9.81
C THR A 282 -21.87 7.92 8.52
N HIS A 283 -22.70 7.08 7.89
CA HIS A 283 -22.37 6.50 6.57
C HIS A 283 -22.12 7.58 5.51
N ALA A 284 -22.77 8.74 5.63
CA ALA A 284 -22.53 9.89 4.73
C ALA A 284 -21.12 10.47 4.90
N GLU A 285 -20.66 10.66 6.14
CA GLU A 285 -19.30 11.12 6.43
C GLU A 285 -18.25 10.08 6.00
N LEU A 286 -18.51 8.81 6.30
CA LEU A 286 -17.65 7.70 5.92
C LEU A 286 -17.63 7.48 4.41
N GLY A 287 -18.66 7.89 3.68
CA GLY A 287 -18.78 7.72 2.24
C GLY A 287 -18.15 8.84 1.40
N GLY A 288 -17.81 9.98 2.02
CA GLY A 288 -17.34 11.19 1.33
C GLY A 288 -15.89 11.12 0.84
N ASP A 289 -15.55 11.90 -0.19
CA ASP A 289 -14.23 11.93 -0.84
C ASP A 289 -13.07 12.43 0.05
N ARG A 290 -13.37 13.01 1.22
CA ARG A 290 -12.41 13.63 2.14
C ARG A 290 -12.44 13.05 3.55
N LEU A 291 -12.61 11.73 3.68
CA LEU A 291 -12.44 11.10 4.98
C LEU A 291 -10.95 11.14 5.38
N ALA A 292 -10.57 12.15 6.17
CA ALA A 292 -9.20 12.33 6.66
C ALA A 292 -9.03 11.62 8.02
N LEU A 293 -9.16 10.29 8.03
CA LEU A 293 -8.83 9.49 9.21
C LEU A 293 -7.35 9.11 9.22
N PRO A 294 -6.66 9.13 10.38
CA PRO A 294 -5.28 8.70 10.48
C PRO A 294 -5.13 7.24 10.03
N ARG A 295 -4.09 6.99 9.22
CA ARG A 295 -3.74 5.66 8.71
C ARG A 295 -2.82 4.95 9.72
N GLY A 296 -2.85 3.61 9.70
CA GLY A 296 -2.10 2.78 10.65
C GLY A 296 -2.80 2.55 12.00
N VAL A 297 -3.92 3.20 12.27
CA VAL A 297 -4.75 2.98 13.46
C VAL A 297 -5.67 1.78 13.24
N LEU A 298 -5.79 0.92 14.25
CA LEU A 298 -6.78 -0.17 14.23
C LEU A 298 -8.16 0.41 14.48
N ARG A 299 -9.10 0.15 13.58
CA ARG A 299 -10.42 0.76 13.61
C ARG A 299 -11.49 -0.29 13.80
N VAL A 300 -12.41 -0.03 14.72
CA VAL A 300 -13.53 -0.94 14.99
C VAL A 300 -14.83 -0.19 14.80
N VAL A 301 -15.62 -0.63 13.85
CA VAL A 301 -16.95 -0.09 13.56
C VAL A 301 -17.97 -0.80 14.43
N VAL A 302 -18.81 -0.02 15.10
CA VAL A 302 -19.83 -0.53 16.02
C VAL A 302 -21.21 0.04 15.65
N ALA A 303 -22.21 -0.83 15.73
CA ALA A 303 -23.62 -0.48 15.63
C ALA A 303 -24.45 -1.34 16.62
N ASN A 304 -25.77 -1.26 16.56
CA ASN A 304 -26.64 -2.05 17.44
C ASN A 304 -26.55 -3.54 17.08
N ASP A 305 -26.43 -3.85 15.79
CA ASP A 305 -26.14 -5.17 15.22
C ASP A 305 -24.93 -5.13 14.27
N GLU A 306 -24.69 -6.23 13.56
CA GLU A 306 -23.60 -6.32 12.59
C GLU A 306 -23.94 -5.62 11.27
N ALA A 307 -25.20 -5.59 10.84
CA ALA A 307 -25.58 -5.19 9.49
C ALA A 307 -25.20 -3.73 9.15
N GLU A 308 -25.52 -2.81 10.05
CA GLU A 308 -25.20 -1.39 9.86
C GLU A 308 -23.69 -1.12 9.94
N ALA A 309 -22.98 -1.87 10.79
CA ALA A 309 -21.54 -1.78 10.95
C ALA A 309 -20.79 -2.40 9.75
N GLU A 310 -21.30 -3.48 9.16
CA GLU A 310 -20.78 -4.10 7.93
C GLU A 310 -20.86 -3.13 6.75
N GLU A 311 -21.98 -2.41 6.59
CA GLU A 311 -22.11 -1.41 5.54
C GLU A 311 -21.05 -0.31 5.69
N ALA A 312 -20.90 0.24 6.89
CA ALA A 312 -19.87 1.24 7.18
C ALA A 312 -18.44 0.69 7.01
N TRP A 313 -18.21 -0.58 7.35
CA TRP A 313 -16.94 -1.25 7.09
C TRP A 313 -16.64 -1.33 5.59
N THR A 314 -17.62 -1.65 4.74
CA THR A 314 -17.41 -1.65 3.28
C THR A 314 -17.06 -0.26 2.74
N LEU A 315 -17.59 0.82 3.33
CA LEU A 315 -17.22 2.20 2.98
C LEU A 315 -15.76 2.51 3.33
N LEU A 316 -15.34 2.14 4.53
CA LEU A 316 -13.94 2.29 4.98
C LEU A 316 -12.99 1.48 4.09
N TRP A 317 -13.37 0.24 3.77
CA TRP A 317 -12.58 -0.60 2.87
C TRP A 317 -12.53 -0.03 1.45
N ALA A 318 -13.63 0.51 0.92
CA ALA A 318 -13.62 1.15 -0.40
C ALA A 318 -12.69 2.38 -0.48
N GLN A 319 -12.38 2.99 0.67
CA GLN A 319 -11.45 4.13 0.79
C GLN A 319 -10.02 3.73 1.16
N GLY A 320 -9.72 2.42 1.26
CA GLY A 320 -8.39 1.90 1.53
C GLY A 320 -8.05 1.75 3.02
N TYR A 321 -9.01 1.92 3.94
CA TYR A 321 -8.82 1.62 5.36
C TYR A 321 -8.92 0.11 5.61
N ARG A 322 -7.80 -0.59 5.43
CA ARG A 322 -7.72 -2.06 5.52
C ARG A 322 -7.72 -2.60 6.95
N ASN A 323 -7.21 -1.83 7.92
CA ASN A 323 -7.21 -2.15 9.36
C ASN A 323 -8.54 -1.79 10.04
N ALA A 324 -9.65 -2.02 9.35
CA ALA A 324 -10.99 -1.81 9.86
C ALA A 324 -11.64 -3.17 10.15
N TYR A 325 -12.36 -3.25 11.26
CA TYR A 325 -13.06 -4.43 11.73
C TYR A 325 -14.48 -4.07 12.18
N VAL A 326 -15.38 -5.05 12.20
CA VAL A 326 -16.75 -4.94 12.70
C VAL A 326 -16.83 -5.63 14.04
N LEU A 327 -17.48 -5.03 15.04
CA LEU A 327 -17.74 -5.71 16.31
C LEU A 327 -18.78 -6.82 16.12
N ALA A 328 -18.37 -8.07 16.37
CA ALA A 328 -19.25 -9.22 16.28
C ALA A 328 -20.42 -9.12 17.27
N GLY A 329 -21.64 -9.33 16.78
CA GLY A 329 -22.90 -9.23 17.53
C GLY A 329 -23.35 -7.81 17.87
N GLY A 330 -22.57 -6.79 17.48
CA GLY A 330 -22.84 -5.38 17.77
C GLY A 330 -22.85 -5.06 19.28
N LEU A 331 -23.35 -3.87 19.61
CA LEU A 331 -23.42 -3.41 21.00
C LEU A 331 -24.50 -4.12 21.83
N ASN A 332 -25.49 -4.71 21.16
CA ASN A 332 -26.46 -5.56 21.84
C ASN A 332 -25.79 -6.78 22.46
N PHE A 333 -24.95 -7.49 21.70
CA PHE A 333 -24.22 -8.64 22.22
C PHE A 333 -23.13 -8.24 23.23
N TRP A 334 -22.48 -7.11 23.00
CA TRP A 334 -21.52 -6.53 23.97
C TRP A 334 -22.14 -6.39 25.37
N LEU A 335 -23.35 -5.83 25.44
CA LEU A 335 -24.04 -5.63 26.71
C LEU A 335 -24.59 -6.92 27.30
N ASP A 336 -25.05 -7.87 26.48
CA ASP A 336 -25.40 -9.20 26.97
C ASP A 336 -24.21 -9.79 27.76
N LEU A 337 -22.99 -9.71 27.22
CA LEU A 337 -21.78 -10.27 27.83
C LEU A 337 -21.27 -9.50 29.05
N PHE A 338 -21.21 -8.17 28.96
CA PHE A 338 -20.48 -7.35 29.94
C PHE A 338 -21.36 -6.55 30.91
N GLN A 339 -22.64 -6.39 30.60
CA GLN A 339 -23.61 -5.77 31.51
C GLN A 339 -24.46 -6.83 32.21
N ASP A 340 -25.09 -7.71 31.42
CA ASP A 340 -26.06 -8.67 31.94
C ASP A 340 -25.40 -9.98 32.41
N GLY A 341 -24.11 -10.16 32.10
CA GLY A 341 -23.32 -11.29 32.55
C GLY A 341 -23.67 -12.60 31.84
N ALA A 342 -24.04 -12.54 30.57
CA ALA A 342 -24.29 -13.73 29.76
C ALA A 342 -23.09 -14.70 29.78
N PRO A 343 -23.32 -16.01 29.60
CA PRO A 343 -22.27 -17.02 29.57
C PRO A 343 -21.15 -16.65 28.60
N LYS A 344 -19.90 -16.95 28.95
CA LYS A 344 -18.73 -16.59 28.12
C LYS A 344 -18.72 -17.31 26.77
N ASP A 345 -19.34 -18.48 26.71
CA ASP A 345 -19.58 -19.31 25.53
C ASP A 345 -20.89 -18.96 24.79
N ALA A 346 -21.58 -17.87 25.17
CA ALA A 346 -22.79 -17.44 24.50
C ALA A 346 -22.55 -17.25 22.99
N ALA A 347 -23.44 -17.86 22.21
CA ALA A 347 -23.51 -17.69 20.77
C ALA A 347 -24.01 -16.28 20.41
N LEU A 348 -23.75 -15.88 19.16
CA LEU A 348 -24.21 -14.58 18.66
C LEU A 348 -25.75 -14.52 18.68
N PRO A 349 -26.33 -13.45 19.25
CA PRO A 349 -27.77 -13.28 19.30
C PRO A 349 -28.34 -13.00 17.90
N ALA A 350 -29.67 -13.15 17.78
CA ALA A 350 -30.37 -12.73 16.57
C ALA A 350 -30.12 -11.23 16.28
N PRO A 351 -29.85 -10.85 15.02
CA PRO A 351 -29.59 -9.46 14.65
C PRO A 351 -30.76 -8.55 15.03
N SER A 352 -30.45 -7.36 15.55
CA SER A 352 -31.45 -6.35 15.87
C SER A 352 -30.88 -4.95 15.70
N ALA A 353 -31.44 -4.21 14.74
CA ALA A 353 -31.06 -2.82 14.49
C ALA A 353 -31.41 -1.86 15.65
N ARG A 354 -32.25 -2.30 16.60
CA ARG A 354 -32.64 -1.51 17.78
C ARG A 354 -31.85 -1.93 19.01
N MET A 355 -31.65 -0.97 19.91
CA MET A 355 -31.10 -1.25 21.23
C MET A 355 -32.06 -2.14 22.04
N ARG A 356 -31.62 -3.32 22.47
CA ARG A 356 -32.43 -4.25 23.28
C ARG A 356 -32.34 -3.94 24.78
N HIS A 357 -31.27 -3.26 25.18
CA HIS A 357 -30.99 -2.91 26.56
C HIS A 357 -31.63 -1.58 26.92
N THR A 358 -32.25 -1.53 28.10
CA THR A 358 -32.88 -0.30 28.61
C THR A 358 -31.97 0.41 29.59
N PHE A 359 -31.84 1.73 29.41
CA PHE A 359 -31.02 2.57 30.28
C PHE A 359 -31.92 3.54 31.04
N THR A 360 -31.73 3.63 32.35
CA THR A 360 -32.45 4.60 33.18
C THR A 360 -31.88 6.02 33.04
N ARG A 361 -30.63 6.14 32.59
CA ARG A 361 -29.90 7.40 32.40
C ARG A 361 -29.01 7.33 31.16
N ALA A 362 -28.94 8.43 30.41
CA ALA A 362 -28.04 8.58 29.27
C ALA A 362 -26.62 8.96 29.74
N LEU A 363 -25.87 7.96 30.23
CA LEU A 363 -24.50 8.18 30.71
C LEU A 363 -23.43 8.04 29.62
N GLY A 364 -23.81 7.56 28.42
CA GLY A 364 -22.89 7.36 27.30
C GLY A 364 -21.69 6.49 27.70
N GLY A 365 -20.48 6.93 27.35
CA GLY A 365 -19.22 6.25 27.66
C GLY A 365 -18.82 6.20 29.14
N ARG A 366 -19.62 6.76 30.04
CA ARG A 366 -19.42 6.65 31.50
C ARG A 366 -20.10 5.41 32.10
N TRP A 367 -20.87 4.66 31.30
CA TRP A 367 -21.47 3.41 31.76
C TRP A 367 -20.37 2.39 32.08
N PRO A 368 -20.50 1.56 33.14
CA PRO A 368 -19.46 0.58 33.49
C PRO A 368 -19.13 -0.38 32.34
N ALA A 369 -20.14 -0.81 31.59
CA ALA A 369 -19.95 -1.69 30.44
C ALA A 369 -19.31 -0.99 29.23
N SER A 370 -19.14 0.34 29.22
CA SER A 370 -18.48 1.07 28.11
C SER A 370 -16.99 0.76 28.01
N ARG A 371 -16.36 0.35 29.12
CA ARG A 371 -15.00 -0.18 29.16
C ARG A 371 -14.92 -1.19 30.31
N PRO A 372 -15.33 -2.44 30.06
CA PRO A 372 -15.30 -3.47 31.08
C PRO A 372 -13.85 -3.77 31.47
N PRO A 373 -13.62 -4.26 32.70
CA PRO A 373 -12.27 -4.61 33.16
C PRO A 373 -11.76 -5.84 32.39
N LEU A 374 -10.44 -6.04 32.34
CA LEU A 374 -9.82 -7.08 31.51
C LEU A 374 -10.30 -8.48 31.91
N GLU A 375 -10.50 -8.70 33.21
CA GLU A 375 -10.99 -9.95 33.80
C GLU A 375 -12.38 -10.33 33.27
N ALA A 376 -13.18 -9.34 32.84
CA ALA A 376 -14.50 -9.62 32.27
C ALA A 376 -14.43 -10.30 30.89
N ALA A 377 -13.30 -10.21 30.19
CA ALA A 377 -13.07 -10.91 28.92
C ALA A 377 -12.38 -12.27 29.10
N GLU A 378 -11.81 -12.54 30.27
CA GLU A 378 -11.13 -13.81 30.56
C GLU A 378 -12.10 -15.01 30.47
N GLY A 379 -11.62 -16.11 29.88
CA GLY A 379 -12.36 -17.35 29.73
C GLY A 379 -13.23 -17.46 28.47
N ARG A 380 -13.39 -16.40 27.68
CA ARG A 380 -14.00 -16.49 26.34
C ARG A 380 -12.93 -16.90 25.32
N THR A 381 -13.19 -17.98 24.58
CA THR A 381 -12.30 -18.44 23.51
C THR A 381 -12.65 -17.76 22.19
N PHE A 382 -11.65 -17.19 21.53
CA PHE A 382 -11.80 -16.56 20.22
C PHE A 382 -10.49 -16.68 19.42
N GLU A 383 -10.60 -16.56 18.10
CA GLU A 383 -9.46 -16.46 17.20
C GLU A 383 -9.07 -14.98 17.05
N ARG A 384 -7.78 -14.64 17.27
CA ARG A 384 -7.29 -13.27 17.10
C ARG A 384 -7.28 -12.88 15.63
N LYS A 385 -8.02 -11.83 15.27
CA LYS A 385 -8.11 -11.31 13.90
C LYS A 385 -7.50 -9.93 13.72
N ALA A 386 -7.35 -9.18 14.80
CA ALA A 386 -6.69 -7.88 14.79
C ALA A 386 -5.22 -8.03 14.40
N LYS A 387 -4.86 -7.50 13.22
CA LYS A 387 -3.46 -7.37 12.80
C LYS A 387 -2.94 -6.06 13.38
N VAL A 388 -2.02 -6.18 14.33
CA VAL A 388 -1.38 -5.02 14.96
C VAL A 388 -0.47 -4.34 13.93
N VAL A 389 -0.79 -3.10 13.57
CA VAL A 389 0.04 -2.30 12.66
C VAL A 389 0.66 -1.17 13.46
N ALA A 390 1.97 -1.32 13.71
CA ALA A 390 2.87 -0.40 14.39
C ALA A 390 2.44 0.01 15.82
N PRO A 391 3.40 0.20 16.74
CA PRO A 391 3.09 0.78 18.04
C PRO A 391 2.57 2.20 17.86
N ALA A 392 1.57 2.59 18.67
CA ALA A 392 1.16 3.97 18.82
C ALA A 392 2.41 4.83 19.02
N ALA A 393 2.60 5.87 18.19
CA ALA A 393 3.64 6.85 18.43
C ALA A 393 3.51 7.29 19.88
N ALA A 394 4.55 7.05 20.69
CA ALA A 394 4.56 7.41 22.09
C ALA A 394 4.19 8.89 22.17
N GLY A 395 2.97 9.17 22.62
CA GLY A 395 2.55 10.52 22.94
C GLY A 395 3.57 11.03 23.92
N GLY A 396 4.29 12.08 23.53
CA GLY A 396 5.35 12.67 24.33
C GLY A 396 4.83 12.86 25.75
N GLY A 397 5.42 12.13 26.69
CA GLY A 397 5.24 12.36 28.10
C GLY A 397 5.79 13.74 28.41
N GLY A 398 4.93 14.75 28.33
CA GLY A 398 5.17 16.04 28.93
C GLY A 398 5.12 15.85 30.43
N CYS A 399 6.29 15.87 31.08
CA CYS A 399 6.37 16.40 32.43
C CYS A 399 6.23 17.92 32.30
N GLY A 400 5.07 18.44 32.72
CA GLY A 400 4.74 19.87 32.76
C GLY A 400 3.53 20.07 33.65
#